data_AF-A0A8C6EZ52-F1
#
_entry.id   AF-A0A8C6EZ52-F1
#
_cell.length_a   1.000
_cell.length_b   1.000
_cell.length_c   1.000
_cell.angle_alpha   90.00
_cell.angle_beta   90.00
_cell.angle_gamma   90.00
#
_symmetry.space_group_name_H-M   'P 1'
#
loop_
_entity.id
_entity.type
_entity.pdbx_description
1 polymer ?
#
loop_
_entity_poly.entity_id
_entity_poly.type
_entity_poly.pdbx_seq_one_letter_code
_entity_poly.pdbx_strand_id
1 'polypeptide(L)' 'IRIRKKDFLFLGKLCIILTNCFLHLAGGAFRRRKLCAKLNGRCEAECLSFEVKIGGCRAELTQLCCKKKQKH' A
#
# COMPACT_ATOMS: atom_id res chain seq x y z
N ILE A 1 20.78 19.99 30.55
CA ILE A 1 19.49 19.66 29.88
C ILE A 1 18.69 18.75 30.83
N ARG A 2 17.71 19.29 31.58
CA ARG A 2 16.82 18.47 32.44
C ARG A 2 15.61 18.05 31.61
N ILE A 3 15.65 16.87 31.03
CA ILE A 3 14.49 16.28 30.36
C ILE A 3 13.50 15.86 31.46
N ARG A 4 12.29 16.43 31.49
CA ARG A 4 11.28 16.04 32.49
C ARG A 4 10.65 14.72 32.04
N LYS A 5 10.24 13.86 32.99
CA LYS A 5 9.56 12.58 32.70
C LYS A 5 8.37 12.68 31.72
N LYS A 6 7.71 13.86 31.66
CA LYS A 6 6.62 14.16 30.71
C LYS A 6 7.09 14.19 29.26
N ASP A 7 8.30 14.69 28.99
CA ASP A 7 8.85 14.77 27.63
C ASP A 7 9.16 13.36 27.08
N PHE A 8 9.69 12.47 27.91
CA PHE A 8 9.95 11.07 27.56
C PHE A 8 8.66 10.31 27.21
N LEU A 9 7.58 10.58 27.96
CA LEU A 9 6.27 9.96 27.72
C LEU A 9 5.62 10.45 26.41
N PHE A 10 5.81 11.73 26.08
CA PHE A 10 5.34 12.32 24.81
C PHE A 10 6.13 11.80 23.60
N LEU A 11 7.46 11.72 23.71
CA LEU A 11 8.30 11.13 22.67
C LEU A 11 7.97 9.66 22.39
N GLY A 12 7.73 8.86 23.43
CA GLY A 12 7.32 7.46 23.28
C GLY A 12 6.00 7.32 22.53
N LYS A 13 4.99 8.13 22.86
CA LYS A 13 3.69 8.13 22.17
C LYS A 13 3.80 8.55 20.70
N LEU A 14 4.61 9.56 20.41
CA LEU A 14 4.80 10.05 19.05
C LEU A 14 5.47 8.98 18.16
N CYS A 15 6.47 8.27 18.70
CA CYS A 15 7.11 7.14 18.00
C CYS A 15 6.15 5.98 17.71
N ILE A 16 5.25 5.65 18.65
CA ILE A 16 4.26 4.57 18.46
C ILE A 16 3.25 4.94 17.36
N ILE A 17 2.80 6.20 17.30
CA ILE A 17 1.89 6.68 16.25
C ILE A 17 2.57 6.65 14.89
N LEU A 18 3.80 7.15 14.79
CA LEU A 18 4.58 7.12 13.55
C LEU A 18 4.77 5.68 13.04
N THR A 19 5.23 4.77 13.91
CA THR A 19 5.44 3.36 13.54
C THR A 19 4.17 2.70 13.04
N ASN A 20 3.02 2.94 13.68
CA ASN A 20 1.74 2.42 13.22
C ASN A 20 1.29 3.05 11.90
N CYS A 21 1.48 4.36 11.69
CA CYS A 21 1.19 5.02 10.43
C CYS A 21 1.99 4.40 9.27
N PHE A 22 3.29 4.20 9.44
CA PHE A 22 4.14 3.60 8.41
C PHE A 22 3.80 2.13 8.14
N LEU A 23 3.53 1.34 9.19
CA LEU A 23 3.18 -0.08 9.04
C LEU A 23 1.84 -0.27 8.32
N HIS A 24 0.85 0.59 8.60
CA HIS A 24 -0.47 0.50 8.00
C HIS A 24 -0.47 0.95 6.52
N LEU A 25 0.33 1.97 6.20
CA LEU A 25 0.52 2.43 4.81
C LEU A 25 1.19 1.35 3.95
N ALA A 26 2.21 0.67 4.48
CA ALA A 26 2.91 -0.40 3.80
C ALA A 26 2.08 -1.70 3.70
N GLY A 27 1.33 -2.05 4.74
CA GLY A 27 0.51 -3.27 4.79
C GLY A 27 -0.68 -3.24 3.81
N GLY A 28 -1.30 -2.07 3.61
CA GLY A 28 -2.42 -1.90 2.69
C GLY A 28 -2.04 -2.15 1.23
N ALA A 29 -0.85 -1.71 0.82
CA ALA A 29 -0.30 -1.92 -0.52
C ALA A 29 -0.03 -3.42 -0.79
N PHE A 30 0.60 -4.11 0.17
CA PHE A 30 0.94 -5.52 0.03
C PHE A 30 -0.30 -6.41 -0.10
N ARG A 31 -1.34 -6.16 0.71
CA ARG A 31 -2.60 -6.91 0.64
C ARG A 31 -3.27 -6.76 -0.72
N ARG A 32 -3.28 -5.54 -1.29
CA ARG A 32 -3.87 -5.27 -2.61
C ARG A 32 -3.09 -5.91 -3.75
N ARG A 33 -1.76 -5.88 -3.71
CA ARG A 33 -0.90 -6.61 -4.66
C ARG A 33 -1.19 -8.12 -4.64
N LYS A 34 -1.30 -8.70 -3.45
CA LYS A 34 -1.60 -10.14 -3.29
C LYS A 34 -2.99 -10.50 -3.85
N LEU A 35 -3.99 -9.65 -3.63
CA LEU A 35 -5.32 -9.80 -4.22
C LEU A 35 -5.30 -9.67 -5.74
N CYS A 36 -4.54 -8.72 -6.28
CA CYS A 36 -4.38 -8.54 -7.73
C CYS A 36 -3.77 -9.79 -8.39
N ALA A 37 -2.69 -10.32 -7.80
CA ALA A 37 -2.08 -11.57 -8.26
C ALA A 37 -3.05 -12.75 -8.19
N LYS A 38 -3.87 -12.85 -7.13
CA LYS A 38 -4.89 -13.90 -6.99
C LYS A 38 -5.97 -13.85 -8.08
N LEU A 39 -6.22 -12.68 -8.66
CA LEU A 39 -7.17 -12.49 -9.78
C LEU A 39 -6.52 -12.71 -11.16
N ASN A 40 -5.29 -13.23 -11.21
CA ASN A 40 -4.43 -13.30 -12.40
C ASN A 40 -4.19 -11.92 -13.04
N GLY A 41 -4.19 -10.87 -12.22
CA GLY A 41 -3.85 -9.51 -12.63
C GLY A 41 -2.40 -9.15 -12.31
N ARG A 42 -1.91 -8.08 -12.94
CA ARG A 42 -0.61 -7.45 -12.69
C ARG A 42 -0.81 -6.01 -12.24
N CYS A 43 0.10 -5.53 -11.40
CA CYS A 43 0.08 -4.15 -10.93
C CYS A 43 0.89 -3.27 -11.87
N GLU A 44 0.25 -2.35 -12.56
CA GLU A 44 0.89 -1.45 -13.53
C GLU A 44 0.53 0.02 -13.24
N ALA A 45 1.30 0.93 -13.84
CA ALA A 45 1.00 2.36 -13.83
C ALA A 45 -0.27 2.65 -14.65
N GLU A 46 -0.36 2.04 -15.84
CA GLU A 46 -1.50 2.12 -16.74
C GLU A 46 -1.80 0.73 -17.32
N CYS A 47 -3.08 0.41 -17.56
CA CYS A 47 -3.45 -0.85 -18.21
C CYS A 47 -3.40 -0.68 -19.73
N LEU A 48 -2.86 -1.67 -20.43
CA LEU A 48 -2.85 -1.69 -21.90
C LEU A 48 -4.27 -1.82 -22.46
N SER A 49 -4.50 -1.40 -23.71
CA SER A 49 -5.84 -1.38 -24.34
C SER A 49 -6.54 -2.76 -24.41
N PHE A 50 -5.74 -3.84 -24.39
CA PHE A 50 -6.22 -5.23 -24.36
C PHE A 50 -6.38 -5.80 -22.95
N GLU A 51 -6.10 -5.02 -21.92
CA GLU A 51 -6.28 -5.38 -20.52
C GLU A 51 -7.48 -4.62 -19.93
N VAL A 52 -7.99 -5.12 -18.81
CA VAL A 52 -9.07 -4.49 -18.04
C VAL A 52 -8.55 -4.06 -16.68
N LYS A 53 -8.88 -2.84 -16.28
CA LYS A 53 -8.65 -2.32 -14.93
C LYS A 53 -9.66 -2.96 -13.99
N ILE A 54 -9.18 -3.79 -13.06
CA ILE A 54 -10.02 -4.51 -12.08
C ILE A 54 -9.93 -3.90 -10.67
N GLY A 55 -8.96 -3.03 -10.42
CA GLY A 55 -8.79 -2.40 -9.11
C GLY A 55 -7.50 -1.59 -9.02
N GLY A 56 -7.02 -1.35 -7.80
CA GLY A 56 -5.76 -0.62 -7.57
C GLY A 56 -4.80 -1.33 -6.61
N CYS A 57 -3.51 -1.28 -6.93
CA CYS A 57 -2.45 -1.95 -6.17
C CYS A 57 -1.74 -1.07 -5.13
N ARG A 58 -1.86 0.27 -5.24
CA ARG A 58 -1.19 1.27 -4.40
C ARG A 58 0.27 0.92 -4.05
N ALA A 59 1.12 0.94 -5.06
CA ALA A 59 2.45 1.50 -4.90
C ALA A 59 2.42 2.91 -5.53
N GLU A 60 3.21 3.86 -5.03
CA GLU A 60 3.24 5.24 -5.56
C GLU A 60 3.26 5.30 -7.10
N LEU A 61 3.99 4.37 -7.73
CA LEU A 61 4.15 4.24 -9.19
C LEU A 61 3.25 3.18 -9.85
N THR A 62 2.79 2.14 -9.15
CA THR A 62 1.89 1.10 -9.71
C THR A 62 0.53 1.16 -9.05
N GLN A 63 -0.33 1.99 -9.65
CA GLN A 63 -1.61 2.32 -9.05
C GLN A 63 -2.71 1.35 -9.43
N LEU A 64 -2.62 0.68 -10.58
CA LEU A 64 -3.70 -0.09 -11.17
C LEU A 64 -3.43 -1.59 -11.13
N CYS A 65 -4.49 -2.37 -10.92
CA CYS A 65 -4.48 -3.81 -11.14
C CYS A 65 -5.12 -4.09 -12.51
N CYS A 66 -4.33 -4.62 -13.44
CA CYS A 66 -4.68 -4.88 -14.83
C CYS A 66 -4.74 -6.39 -15.08
N LYS A 67 -5.79 -6.85 -15.77
CA LYS A 67 -5.96 -8.27 -16.12
C LYS A 67 -6.11 -8.38 -17.63
N LYS A 68 -5.42 -9.33 -18.26
CA LYS A 68 -5.62 -9.62 -19.68
C LYS A 68 -7.06 -10.04 -19.95
N LYS A 69 -7.69 -9.45 -20.97
CA LYS A 69 -8.96 -9.97 -21.49
C LYS A 69 -8.73 -11.39 -21.97
N GLN A 70 -9.47 -12.36 -21.43
CA GLN A 70 -9.50 -13.69 -22.05
C GLN A 70 -10.17 -13.49 -23.41
N LYS A 71 -9.44 -13.80 -24.49
CA LYS A 71 -10.06 -13.94 -25.81
C LYS A 71 -11.01 -15.12 -25.70
N HIS A 72 -12.30 -14.83 -25.81
CA HIS A 72 -13.35 -15.84 -26.00
C HIS A 72 -13.05 -16.57 -27.32
#